data_AF-A0A2V9T5J0-F1
#
_entry.id   AF-A0A2V9T5J0-F1
#
_cell.length_a   1.000
_cell.length_b   1.000
_cell.length_c   1.000
_cell.angle_alpha   90.00
_cell.angle_beta   90.00
_cell.angle_gamma   90.00
#
_symmetry.space_group_name_H-M   'P 1'
#
loop_
_entity.id
_entity.type
_entity.pdbx_description
1 polymer ?
#
loop_
_entity_poly.entity_id
_entity_poly.type
_entity_poly.pdbx_seq_one_letter_code
_entity_poly.pdbx_strand_id
1 'polypeptide(L)'
;MKSPLSLIALLVAAFLFSHLAFASDSQSPTPAAKTRLAIVGLDHDHVWELLKYIAAEPEADLVAIADPHPNLVNEAKSQVPKTVRFYSDYVNMLDEAKPEAVFVTTANDRHLEILRECAKRHIHYSTEKPMATNAADAREMQRLADQAGIKLMVNYWNAWTASSHDLFHRVKAGEIGPVQKIIVQYGHQGPKEIGVSKEFADWLYDPVKNGGGAIMDFGCYGAEWALWLKGRPTRVYATTRKLKAGQHNNVDDDATIVLDYPDATVVVEASWDWPYNMDRVYVGQPACKAWRLILPLCLRSEDSTYTRRRARYAQYSPARDEQSYSVFPRLHTQQQAGGGSSFKHAQRAGHGNPGCRPRIRPHREGGRVALRGISNTCRISDAADRAVRGSRNLRPRTAHDVRNDARPCEYTG
;
A
#
# COMPACT_ATOMS: atom_id res chain seq x y z
N MET A 1 -15.01 -32.34 -81.01
CA MET A 1 -14.91 -30.95 -80.51
C MET A 1 -15.74 -30.84 -79.24
N LYS A 2 -15.11 -30.95 -78.07
CA LYS A 2 -15.77 -30.76 -76.75
C LYS A 2 -15.71 -29.26 -76.44
N SER A 3 -16.83 -28.65 -76.07
CA SER A 3 -16.98 -27.19 -76.01
C SER A 3 -16.11 -26.57 -74.89
N PRO A 4 -15.55 -25.36 -75.10
CA PRO A 4 -14.68 -24.68 -74.14
C PRO A 4 -15.37 -24.32 -72.81
N LEU A 5 -16.70 -24.39 -72.75
CA LEU A 5 -17.51 -24.16 -71.55
C LEU A 5 -17.32 -25.25 -70.48
N SER A 6 -17.00 -26.49 -70.87
CA SER A 6 -16.89 -27.59 -69.90
C SER A 6 -15.58 -27.59 -69.11
N LEU A 7 -14.51 -26.99 -69.66
CA LEU A 7 -13.21 -26.89 -68.99
C LEU A 7 -13.20 -25.76 -67.96
N ILE A 8 -13.89 -24.65 -68.25
CA ILE A 8 -14.03 -23.50 -67.34
C ILE A 8 -14.86 -23.90 -66.12
N ALA A 9 -15.95 -24.66 -66.30
CA ALA A 9 -16.76 -25.16 -65.19
C ALA A 9 -15.97 -26.06 -64.23
N LEU A 10 -15.08 -26.92 -64.76
CA LEU A 10 -14.23 -27.79 -63.93
C LEU A 10 -13.16 -27.01 -63.17
N LEU A 11 -12.57 -25.98 -63.79
CA LEU A 11 -11.55 -25.13 -63.15
C LEU A 11 -12.16 -24.24 -62.05
N VAL A 12 -13.37 -23.71 -62.27
CA VAL A 12 -14.09 -22.92 -61.25
C VAL A 12 -14.51 -23.80 -60.08
N ALA A 13 -14.97 -25.03 -60.32
CA ALA A 13 -15.30 -25.97 -59.26
C ALA A 13 -14.06 -26.39 -58.44
N ALA A 14 -12.90 -26.60 -59.08
CA ALA A 14 -11.65 -26.89 -58.38
C ALA A 14 -11.15 -25.71 -57.54
N PHE A 15 -11.29 -24.47 -58.04
CA PHE A 15 -10.92 -23.26 -57.30
C PHE A 15 -11.84 -23.00 -56.09
N LEU A 16 -13.15 -23.28 -56.23
CA LEU A 16 -14.11 -23.19 -55.13
C LEU A 16 -13.87 -24.26 -54.06
N PHE A 17 -13.44 -25.46 -54.44
CA PHE A 17 -13.07 -26.51 -53.48
C PHE A 17 -11.77 -26.23 -52.74
N SER A 18 -10.78 -25.57 -53.36
CA SER A 18 -9.53 -25.19 -52.68
C SER A 18 -9.69 -24.03 -51.67
N HIS A 19 -10.73 -23.20 -51.80
CA HIS A 19 -11.01 -22.13 -50.84
C HIS A 19 -11.91 -22.55 -49.67
N LEU A 20 -12.55 -23.72 -49.74
CA LEU A 20 -13.35 -24.27 -48.64
C LEU A 20 -12.52 -25.07 -47.61
N ALA A 21 -11.24 -25.33 -47.87
CA ALA A 21 -10.35 -26.08 -46.98
C ALA A 21 -9.51 -25.22 -46.02
N PHE A 22 -9.63 -23.89 -46.08
CA PHE A 22 -9.10 -22.97 -45.07
C PHE A 22 -10.24 -22.38 -44.24
N ALA A 23 -11.12 -23.24 -43.73
CA ALA A 23 -11.80 -22.92 -42.48
C ALA A 23 -10.72 -22.95 -41.41
N SER A 24 -10.23 -21.78 -41.01
CA SER A 24 -9.42 -21.64 -39.82
C SER A 24 -10.16 -22.33 -38.68
N ASP A 25 -9.56 -23.38 -38.12
CA ASP A 25 -9.88 -23.83 -36.78
C ASP A 25 -9.62 -22.64 -35.85
N SER A 26 -10.63 -21.79 -35.67
CA SER A 26 -10.71 -20.90 -34.54
C SER A 26 -11.05 -21.78 -33.34
N GLN A 27 -10.07 -22.58 -32.91
CA GLN A 27 -10.06 -23.06 -31.53
C GLN A 27 -10.05 -21.79 -30.69
N SER A 28 -11.20 -21.49 -30.08
CA SER A 28 -11.28 -20.52 -29.01
C SER A 28 -10.09 -20.79 -28.07
N PRO A 29 -9.29 -19.77 -27.72
CA PRO A 29 -8.15 -19.98 -26.84
C PRO A 29 -8.65 -20.73 -25.61
N THR A 30 -8.07 -21.89 -25.34
CA THR A 30 -8.35 -22.63 -24.10
C THR A 30 -8.17 -21.63 -22.96
N PRO A 31 -9.16 -21.45 -22.06
CA PRO A 31 -9.02 -20.50 -20.96
C PRO A 31 -7.69 -20.79 -20.27
N ALA A 32 -6.84 -19.76 -20.15
CA ALA A 32 -5.57 -19.91 -19.46
C ALA A 32 -5.83 -20.53 -18.08
N ALA A 33 -5.02 -21.52 -17.70
CA ALA A 33 -5.17 -22.14 -16.39
C ALA A 33 -5.03 -21.05 -15.31
N LYS A 34 -5.97 -21.03 -14.37
CA LYS A 34 -5.96 -20.07 -13.26
C LYS A 34 -4.70 -20.26 -12.41
N THR A 35 -4.10 -19.15 -12.00
CA THR A 35 -2.98 -19.15 -11.05
C THR A 35 -3.45 -19.65 -9.70
N ARG A 36 -2.82 -20.71 -9.20
CA ARG A 36 -3.17 -21.33 -7.91
C ARG A 36 -2.54 -20.57 -6.75
N LEU A 37 -3.37 -19.88 -5.98
CA LEU A 37 -2.96 -19.05 -4.85
C LEU A 37 -3.26 -19.73 -3.52
N ALA A 38 -2.42 -19.46 -2.51
CA ALA A 38 -2.75 -19.78 -1.13
C ALA A 38 -2.50 -18.58 -0.20
N ILE A 39 -3.11 -18.60 0.98
CA ILE A 39 -2.91 -17.58 2.02
C ILE A 39 -2.22 -18.21 3.23
N VAL A 40 -1.22 -17.50 3.77
CA VAL A 40 -0.56 -17.84 5.04
C VAL A 40 -0.83 -16.72 6.04
N GLY A 41 -1.49 -17.07 7.15
CA GLY A 41 -1.89 -16.12 8.20
C GLY A 41 -3.23 -15.44 7.91
N LEU A 42 -4.05 -15.32 8.95
CA LEU A 42 -5.32 -14.59 8.96
C LEU A 42 -5.33 -13.49 10.04
N ASP A 43 -4.17 -13.19 10.65
CA ASP A 43 -4.03 -12.27 11.78
C ASP A 43 -3.78 -10.80 11.36
N HIS A 44 -3.72 -10.52 10.06
CA HIS A 44 -3.72 -9.18 9.48
C HIS A 44 -5.06 -8.90 8.80
N ASP A 45 -5.80 -7.90 9.30
CA ASP A 45 -7.19 -7.62 8.87
C ASP A 45 -7.37 -7.35 7.36
N HIS A 46 -6.32 -6.93 6.64
CA HIS A 46 -6.39 -6.77 5.18
C HIS A 46 -6.75 -8.07 4.44
N VAL A 47 -6.55 -9.24 5.08
CA VAL A 47 -6.90 -10.53 4.51
C VAL A 47 -8.39 -10.66 4.19
N TRP A 48 -9.28 -10.01 4.95
CA TRP A 48 -10.72 -10.18 4.79
C TRP A 48 -11.25 -9.57 3.48
N GLU A 49 -10.71 -8.42 3.08
CA GLU A 49 -10.99 -7.84 1.75
C GLU A 49 -10.23 -8.59 0.66
N LEU A 50 -9.00 -9.03 0.93
CA LEU A 50 -8.21 -9.82 -0.02
C LEU A 50 -8.94 -11.10 -0.45
N LEU A 51 -9.60 -11.81 0.48
CA LEU A 51 -10.41 -13.00 0.16
C LEU A 51 -11.50 -12.69 -0.89
N LYS A 52 -12.16 -11.54 -0.77
CA LYS A 52 -13.19 -11.08 -1.71
C LYS A 52 -12.57 -10.73 -3.07
N TYR A 53 -11.42 -10.06 -3.08
CA TYR A 53 -10.73 -9.70 -4.31
C TYR A 53 -10.22 -10.93 -5.06
N ILE A 54 -9.63 -11.91 -4.36
CA ILE A 54 -9.21 -13.17 -4.99
C ILE A 54 -10.40 -13.92 -5.57
N ALA A 55 -11.54 -13.96 -4.87
CA ALA A 55 -12.75 -14.62 -5.38
C ALA A 55 -13.30 -13.94 -6.64
N ALA A 56 -13.06 -12.64 -6.82
CA ALA A 56 -13.49 -11.86 -7.98
C ALA A 56 -12.49 -11.90 -9.15
N GLU A 57 -11.25 -12.37 -8.93
CA GLU A 57 -10.19 -12.38 -9.94
C GLU A 57 -10.33 -13.60 -10.87
N PRO A 58 -10.73 -13.43 -12.15
CA PRO A 58 -10.96 -14.55 -13.05
C PRO A 58 -9.71 -15.41 -13.30
N GLU A 59 -8.52 -14.84 -13.21
CA GLU A 59 -7.25 -15.54 -13.46
C GLU A 59 -6.65 -16.18 -12.20
N ALA A 60 -7.34 -16.10 -11.05
CA ALA A 60 -6.89 -16.66 -9.79
C ALA A 60 -7.80 -17.79 -9.28
N ASP A 61 -7.18 -18.76 -8.58
CA ASP A 61 -7.86 -19.81 -7.85
C ASP A 61 -7.27 -19.95 -6.44
N LEU A 62 -8.05 -19.65 -5.42
CA LEU A 62 -7.65 -19.83 -4.03
C LEU A 62 -7.74 -21.31 -3.67
N VAL A 63 -6.61 -21.99 -3.52
CA VAL A 63 -6.58 -23.44 -3.29
C VAL A 63 -6.42 -23.82 -1.83
N ALA A 64 -5.82 -22.95 -1.01
CA ALA A 64 -5.56 -23.24 0.39
C ALA A 64 -5.39 -21.99 1.28
N ILE A 65 -5.68 -22.16 2.57
CA ILE A 65 -5.40 -21.18 3.63
C ILE A 65 -4.74 -21.92 4.80
N ALA A 66 -3.70 -21.33 5.37
CA ALA A 66 -3.06 -21.83 6.59
C ALA A 66 -3.10 -20.80 7.72
N ASP A 67 -3.67 -21.17 8.86
CA ASP A 67 -3.64 -20.39 10.10
C ASP A 67 -3.83 -21.31 11.33
N PRO A 68 -3.06 -21.13 12.42
CA PRO A 68 -3.18 -21.99 13.60
C PRO A 68 -4.39 -21.66 14.49
N HIS A 69 -5.06 -20.50 14.32
CA HIS A 69 -6.14 -20.03 15.18
C HIS A 69 -7.51 -20.52 14.69
N PRO A 70 -8.20 -21.40 15.45
CA PRO A 70 -9.46 -21.99 14.99
C PRO A 70 -10.58 -20.98 14.75
N ASN A 71 -10.61 -19.87 15.49
CA ASN A 71 -11.60 -18.80 15.31
C ASN A 71 -11.44 -18.11 13.95
N LEU A 72 -10.22 -17.73 13.56
CA LEU A 72 -9.94 -17.11 12.27
C LEU A 72 -10.22 -18.07 11.11
N VAL A 73 -9.84 -19.34 11.26
CA VAL A 73 -10.12 -20.40 10.28
C VAL A 73 -11.63 -20.58 10.07
N ASN A 74 -12.42 -20.59 11.14
CA ASN A 74 -13.87 -20.74 11.04
C ASN A 74 -14.53 -19.54 10.36
N GLU A 75 -14.05 -18.33 10.61
CA GLU A 75 -14.50 -17.12 9.92
C GLU A 75 -14.18 -17.21 8.41
N ALA A 76 -12.93 -17.51 8.05
CA ALA A 76 -12.51 -17.64 6.65
C ALA A 76 -13.30 -18.71 5.89
N LYS A 77 -13.60 -19.86 6.52
CA LYS A 77 -14.45 -20.93 5.93
C LYS A 77 -15.84 -20.44 5.52
N SER A 78 -16.38 -19.42 6.18
CA SER A 78 -17.70 -18.86 5.85
C SER A 78 -17.66 -17.93 4.64
N GLN A 79 -16.48 -17.45 4.25
CA GLN A 79 -16.29 -16.44 3.20
C GLN A 79 -15.74 -17.03 1.89
N VAL A 80 -15.25 -18.27 1.90
CA VAL A 80 -14.61 -18.91 0.74
C VAL A 80 -15.35 -20.17 0.28
N PRO A 81 -15.18 -20.60 -0.98
CA PRO A 81 -15.74 -21.86 -1.47
C PRO A 81 -15.26 -23.08 -0.66
N LYS A 82 -16.10 -24.12 -0.59
CA LYS A 82 -15.77 -25.39 0.10
C LYS A 82 -14.58 -26.15 -0.50
N THR A 83 -14.14 -25.76 -1.70
CA THR A 83 -12.96 -26.33 -2.37
C THR A 83 -11.65 -25.87 -1.76
N VAL A 84 -11.64 -24.75 -1.02
CA VAL A 84 -10.44 -24.25 -0.33
C VAL A 84 -10.06 -25.19 0.80
N ARG A 85 -8.82 -25.67 0.79
CA ARG A 85 -8.27 -26.55 1.84
C ARG A 85 -7.71 -25.71 2.99
N PHE A 86 -7.92 -26.17 4.23
CA PHE A 86 -7.46 -25.46 5.44
C PHE A 86 -6.41 -26.26 6.19
N TYR A 87 -5.40 -25.58 6.71
CA TYR A 87 -4.29 -26.18 7.45
C TYR A 87 -3.98 -25.35 8.69
N SER A 88 -3.53 -26.02 9.75
CA SER A 88 -2.99 -25.34 10.94
C SER A 88 -1.50 -25.01 10.82
N ASP A 89 -0.81 -25.63 9.85
CA ASP A 89 0.62 -25.48 9.58
C ASP A 89 0.82 -25.13 8.11
N TYR A 90 1.46 -23.98 7.86
CA TYR A 90 1.70 -23.49 6.51
C TYR A 90 2.72 -24.35 5.76
N VAL A 91 3.68 -25.01 6.43
CA VAL A 91 4.66 -25.87 5.76
C VAL A 91 3.95 -27.08 5.14
N ASN A 92 3.08 -27.73 5.91
CA ASN A 92 2.23 -28.81 5.41
C ASN A 92 1.32 -28.35 4.27
N MET A 93 0.75 -27.13 4.38
CA MET A 93 -0.01 -26.53 3.28
C MET A 93 0.82 -26.36 2.01
N LEU A 94 2.05 -25.84 2.11
CA LEU A 94 2.93 -25.66 0.94
C LEU A 94 3.26 -27.01 0.29
N ASP A 95 3.48 -28.06 1.07
CA ASP A 95 3.84 -29.41 0.58
C ASP A 95 2.65 -30.15 -0.05
N GLU A 96 1.45 -30.03 0.52
CA GLU A 96 0.26 -30.74 0.07
C GLU A 96 -0.55 -29.97 -0.98
N ALA A 97 -0.72 -28.65 -0.80
CA ALA A 97 -1.46 -27.82 -1.73
C ALA A 97 -0.60 -27.40 -2.92
N LYS A 98 0.73 -27.28 -2.76
CA LYS A 98 1.67 -26.88 -3.82
C LYS A 98 1.20 -25.66 -4.62
N PRO A 99 0.85 -24.54 -3.97
CA PRO A 99 0.38 -23.35 -4.69
C PRO A 99 1.49 -22.79 -5.58
N GLU A 100 1.13 -22.04 -6.62
CA GLU A 100 2.08 -21.32 -7.48
C GLU A 100 2.57 -20.04 -6.80
N ALA A 101 1.69 -19.38 -6.03
CA ALA A 101 2.03 -18.22 -5.24
C ALA A 101 1.32 -18.20 -3.88
N VAL A 102 1.91 -17.52 -2.91
CA VAL A 102 1.29 -17.24 -1.60
C VAL A 102 1.09 -15.75 -1.38
N PHE A 103 -0.01 -15.41 -0.69
CA PHE A 103 -0.20 -14.13 -0.03
C PHE A 103 0.01 -14.32 1.48
N VAL A 104 0.95 -13.59 2.05
CA VAL A 104 1.29 -13.66 3.47
C VAL A 104 0.73 -12.46 4.20
N THR A 105 -0.21 -12.75 5.10
CA THR A 105 -0.98 -11.82 5.93
C THR A 105 -0.81 -12.18 7.40
N THR A 106 0.45 -12.37 7.80
CA THR A 106 0.89 -12.58 9.20
C THR A 106 1.44 -11.29 9.81
N ALA A 107 1.81 -11.33 11.09
CA ALA A 107 2.73 -10.36 11.68
C ALA A 107 4.07 -10.25 10.91
N ASN A 108 4.66 -9.05 10.90
CA ASN A 108 5.81 -8.72 10.04
C ASN A 108 7.09 -9.54 10.35
N ASP A 109 7.27 -9.99 11.60
CA ASP A 109 8.43 -10.78 12.03
C ASP A 109 8.44 -12.19 11.43
N ARG A 110 7.29 -12.66 10.94
CA ARG A 110 7.13 -13.99 10.33
C ARG A 110 7.51 -14.01 8.85
N HIS A 111 7.59 -12.86 8.18
CA HIS A 111 7.72 -12.81 6.71
C HIS A 111 8.99 -13.53 6.21
N LEU A 112 10.13 -13.36 6.87
CA LEU A 112 11.40 -13.96 6.43
C LEU A 112 11.39 -15.50 6.53
N GLU A 113 10.86 -16.06 7.63
CA GLU A 113 10.82 -17.52 7.78
C GLU A 113 9.87 -18.16 6.76
N ILE A 114 8.71 -17.55 6.50
CA ILE A 114 7.74 -18.08 5.52
C ILE A 114 8.31 -17.97 4.10
N LEU A 115 8.94 -16.85 3.76
CA LEU A 115 9.61 -16.71 2.46
C LEU A 115 10.70 -17.77 2.27
N ARG A 116 11.47 -18.10 3.32
CA ARG A 116 12.51 -19.14 3.24
C ARG A 116 11.91 -20.50 2.85
N GLU A 117 10.73 -20.83 3.38
CA GLU A 117 10.02 -22.07 3.02
C GLU A 117 9.44 -22.03 1.60
N CYS A 118 8.98 -20.87 1.14
CA CYS A 118 8.53 -20.67 -0.24
C CYS A 118 9.68 -20.76 -1.24
N ALA A 119 10.82 -20.15 -0.93
CA ALA A 119 12.03 -20.17 -1.76
C ALA A 119 12.57 -21.60 -1.95
N LYS A 120 12.58 -22.43 -0.90
CA LYS A 120 12.94 -23.88 -1.00
C LYS A 120 12.06 -24.66 -1.99
N ARG A 121 10.82 -24.19 -2.21
CA ARG A 121 9.79 -24.85 -3.02
C ARG A 121 9.54 -24.15 -4.35
N HIS A 122 10.29 -23.08 -4.65
CA HIS A 122 10.09 -22.23 -5.82
C HIS A 122 8.68 -21.63 -5.94
N ILE A 123 8.04 -21.35 -4.81
CA ILE A 123 6.70 -20.75 -4.75
C ILE A 123 6.84 -19.23 -4.75
N HIS A 124 6.10 -18.54 -5.62
CA HIS A 124 6.09 -17.08 -5.66
C HIS A 124 5.49 -16.50 -4.38
N TYR A 125 5.96 -15.32 -3.97
CA TYR A 125 5.66 -14.78 -2.66
C TYR A 125 5.16 -13.34 -2.76
N SER A 126 4.03 -13.07 -2.12
CA SER A 126 3.49 -11.74 -1.88
C SER A 126 3.25 -11.57 -0.39
N THR A 127 3.51 -10.38 0.14
CA THR A 127 3.22 -10.05 1.55
C THR A 127 2.69 -8.65 1.70
N GLU A 128 1.96 -8.40 2.77
CA GLU A 128 1.59 -7.05 3.17
C GLU A 128 2.81 -6.18 3.50
N LYS A 129 2.61 -4.86 3.42
CA LYS A 129 3.57 -3.90 3.94
C LYS A 129 3.57 -3.90 5.48
N PRO A 130 4.70 -3.56 6.12
CA PRO A 130 6.04 -3.47 5.55
C PRO A 130 6.63 -4.85 5.26
N MET A 131 7.62 -4.91 4.34
CA MET A 131 8.25 -6.16 3.90
C MET A 131 8.77 -7.04 5.05
N ALA A 132 9.37 -6.41 6.08
CA ALA A 132 9.89 -7.07 7.28
C ALA A 132 9.99 -6.04 8.43
N THR A 133 10.30 -6.51 9.64
CA THR A 133 10.49 -5.66 10.83
C THR A 133 11.78 -4.85 10.79
N ASN A 134 12.76 -5.27 9.98
CA ASN A 134 14.04 -4.59 9.85
C ASN A 134 14.67 -4.77 8.47
N ALA A 135 15.63 -3.91 8.16
CA ALA A 135 16.26 -3.88 6.84
C ALA A 135 17.19 -5.05 6.55
N ALA A 136 17.73 -5.73 7.57
CA ALA A 136 18.58 -6.91 7.36
C ALA A 136 17.73 -8.08 6.85
N ASP A 137 16.58 -8.31 7.48
CA ASP A 137 15.65 -9.35 7.05
C ASP A 137 15.07 -9.05 5.68
N ALA A 138 14.68 -7.80 5.39
CA ALA A 138 14.22 -7.41 4.05
C ALA A 138 15.28 -7.69 2.95
N ARG A 139 16.57 -7.44 3.23
CA ARG A 139 17.66 -7.75 2.28
C ARG A 139 17.87 -9.26 2.12
N GLU A 140 17.80 -10.01 3.22
CA GLU A 140 17.89 -11.47 3.17
C GLU A 140 16.71 -12.06 2.38
N MET A 141 15.52 -11.50 2.56
CA MET A 141 14.33 -11.88 1.79
C MET A 141 14.56 -11.69 0.29
N GLN A 142 15.01 -10.49 -0.12
CA GLN A 142 15.36 -10.24 -1.52
C GLN A 142 16.39 -11.25 -2.05
N ARG A 143 17.48 -11.48 -1.29
CA ARG A 143 18.54 -12.41 -1.68
C ARG A 143 18.02 -13.84 -1.89
N LEU A 144 17.15 -14.32 -0.99
CA LEU A 144 16.56 -15.66 -1.07
C LEU A 144 15.62 -15.78 -2.27
N ALA A 145 14.81 -14.75 -2.53
CA ALA A 145 13.91 -14.74 -3.69
C ALA A 145 14.68 -14.76 -5.02
N ASP A 146 15.71 -13.92 -5.13
CA ASP A 146 16.59 -13.86 -6.30
C ASP A 146 17.31 -15.20 -6.52
N GLN A 147 17.84 -15.81 -5.45
CA GLN A 147 18.52 -17.10 -5.52
C GLN A 147 17.60 -18.24 -5.96
N ALA A 148 16.34 -18.24 -5.49
CA ALA A 148 15.36 -19.26 -5.85
C ALA A 148 14.67 -19.00 -7.19
N GLY A 149 14.88 -17.82 -7.80
CA GLY A 149 14.20 -17.42 -9.04
C GLY A 149 12.69 -17.21 -8.85
N ILE A 150 12.24 -16.81 -7.66
CA ILE A 150 10.82 -16.55 -7.38
C ILE A 150 10.52 -15.05 -7.41
N LYS A 151 9.28 -14.70 -7.78
CA LYS A 151 8.80 -13.33 -7.63
C LYS A 151 8.54 -13.05 -6.14
N LEU A 152 8.99 -11.88 -5.70
CA LEU A 152 8.74 -11.33 -4.37
C LEU A 152 8.04 -9.97 -4.53
N MET A 153 6.81 -9.87 -4.03
CA MET A 153 6.00 -8.65 -4.07
C MET A 153 5.66 -8.18 -2.66
N VAL A 154 5.68 -6.87 -2.45
CA VAL A 154 5.19 -6.24 -1.22
C VAL A 154 3.97 -5.40 -1.59
N ASN A 155 2.87 -5.58 -0.87
CA ASN A 155 1.61 -4.94 -1.20
C ASN A 155 1.58 -3.47 -0.73
N TYR A 156 2.12 -2.58 -1.56
CA TYR A 156 1.97 -1.14 -1.42
C TYR A 156 0.74 -0.66 -2.20
N TRP A 157 -0.43 -0.57 -1.55
CA TRP A 157 -1.69 -0.23 -2.22
C TRP A 157 -1.60 1.08 -3.04
N ASN A 158 -0.84 2.06 -2.55
CA ASN A 158 -0.67 3.37 -3.17
C ASN A 158 0.02 3.28 -4.54
N ALA A 159 0.88 2.28 -4.75
CA ALA A 159 1.56 2.05 -6.02
C ALA A 159 0.63 1.52 -7.12
N TRP A 160 -0.60 1.07 -6.79
CA TRP A 160 -1.54 0.49 -7.76
C TRP A 160 -2.65 1.47 -8.20
N THR A 161 -2.63 2.71 -7.70
CA THR A 161 -3.69 3.68 -8.02
C THR A 161 -3.36 4.49 -9.27
N ALA A 162 -4.38 4.78 -10.09
CA ALA A 162 -4.22 5.57 -11.32
C ALA A 162 -3.63 6.96 -11.06
N SER A 163 -4.00 7.60 -9.94
CA SER A 163 -3.46 8.90 -9.53
C SER A 163 -1.96 8.85 -9.20
N SER A 164 -1.51 7.76 -8.57
CA SER A 164 -0.09 7.60 -8.26
C SER A 164 0.74 7.40 -9.52
N HIS A 165 0.24 6.60 -10.46
CA HIS A 165 0.85 6.42 -11.77
C HIS A 165 0.88 7.71 -12.59
N ASP A 166 -0.22 8.48 -12.62
CA ASP A 166 -0.25 9.80 -13.28
C ASP A 166 0.84 10.72 -12.72
N LEU A 167 0.91 10.84 -11.38
CA LEU A 167 1.95 11.63 -10.72
C LEU A 167 3.36 11.16 -11.12
N PHE A 168 3.62 9.86 -11.07
CA PHE A 168 4.90 9.30 -11.46
C PHE A 168 5.25 9.67 -12.91
N HIS A 169 4.33 9.45 -13.86
CA HIS A 169 4.57 9.74 -15.27
C HIS A 169 4.82 11.23 -15.52
N ARG A 170 4.07 12.12 -14.87
CA ARG A 170 4.26 13.58 -14.99
C ARG A 170 5.58 14.06 -14.39
N VAL A 171 6.02 13.45 -13.28
CA VAL A 171 7.37 13.69 -12.74
C VAL A 171 8.43 13.23 -13.73
N LYS A 172 8.31 12.02 -14.29
CA LYS A 172 9.30 11.48 -15.24
C LYS A 172 9.32 12.22 -16.58
N ALA A 173 8.18 12.76 -17.02
CA ALA A 173 8.06 13.61 -18.20
C ALA A 173 8.59 15.04 -17.99
N GLY A 174 8.93 15.42 -16.75
CA GLY A 174 9.44 16.76 -16.42
C GLY A 174 8.38 17.85 -16.33
N GLU A 175 7.09 17.51 -16.37
CA GLU A 175 5.98 18.48 -16.34
C GLU A 175 5.87 19.27 -15.03
N ILE A 176 6.39 18.70 -13.95
CA ILE A 176 6.41 19.32 -12.60
C ILE A 176 7.68 20.15 -12.39
N GLY A 177 8.64 20.08 -13.31
CA GLY A 177 9.98 20.62 -13.13
C GLY A 177 10.81 19.81 -12.13
N PRO A 178 11.95 20.35 -11.66
CA PRO A 178 12.77 19.69 -10.64
C PRO A 178 11.97 19.47 -9.34
N VAL A 179 11.81 18.21 -8.93
CA VAL A 179 11.18 17.86 -7.65
C VAL A 179 12.13 18.27 -6.51
N GLN A 180 11.77 19.33 -5.79
CA GLN A 180 12.56 19.91 -4.70
C GLN A 180 11.90 19.68 -3.32
N LYS A 181 10.59 19.38 -3.30
CA LYS A 181 9.86 19.05 -2.09
C LYS A 181 8.92 17.89 -2.32
N ILE A 182 8.94 16.92 -1.41
CA ILE A 182 7.88 15.92 -1.25
C ILE A 182 7.37 15.97 0.19
N ILE A 183 6.06 15.93 0.40
CA ILE A 183 5.45 15.78 1.74
C ILE A 183 4.48 14.62 1.67
N VAL A 184 4.66 13.61 2.53
CA VAL A 184 3.79 12.44 2.62
C VAL A 184 3.15 12.45 4.01
N GLN A 185 1.83 12.53 4.08
CA GLN A 185 1.07 12.52 5.33
C GLN A 185 0.16 11.30 5.31
N TYR A 186 0.55 10.24 6.01
CA TYR A 186 -0.13 8.95 5.98
C TYR A 186 -0.50 8.55 7.41
N GLY A 187 -1.70 7.99 7.57
CA GLY A 187 -2.12 7.40 8.83
C GLY A 187 -3.62 7.52 9.13
N HIS A 188 -3.99 7.26 10.38
CA HIS A 188 -5.38 7.30 10.86
C HIS A 188 -5.42 7.60 12.36
N GLN A 189 -6.59 7.43 12.98
CA GLN A 189 -6.87 7.74 14.39
C GLN A 189 -6.24 6.76 15.40
N GLY A 190 -5.57 5.71 14.91
CA GLY A 190 -4.97 4.63 15.69
C GLY A 190 -5.74 3.31 15.59
N PRO A 191 -5.06 2.15 15.72
CA PRO A 191 -5.69 0.84 15.46
C PRO A 191 -6.91 0.58 16.36
N LYS A 192 -6.83 0.98 17.63
CA LYS A 192 -7.95 0.84 18.59
C LYS A 192 -9.15 1.70 18.19
N GLU A 193 -8.92 2.94 17.79
CA GLU A 193 -9.95 3.91 17.44
C GLU A 193 -10.71 3.54 16.16
N ILE A 194 -10.01 2.93 15.19
CA ILE A 194 -10.63 2.45 13.95
C ILE A 194 -11.23 1.04 14.09
N GLY A 195 -11.06 0.40 15.25
CA GLY A 195 -11.70 -0.88 15.56
C GLY A 195 -11.08 -2.07 14.83
N VAL A 196 -9.76 -2.10 14.64
CA VAL A 196 -9.08 -3.32 14.13
C VAL A 196 -9.36 -4.52 15.04
N SER A 197 -9.24 -5.73 14.50
CA SER A 197 -9.39 -6.96 15.27
C SER A 197 -8.40 -7.05 16.42
N LYS A 198 -8.71 -7.90 17.39
CA LYS A 198 -7.84 -8.11 18.55
C LYS A 198 -6.50 -8.69 18.10
N GLU A 199 -6.54 -9.68 17.23
CA GLU A 199 -5.39 -10.40 16.69
C GLU A 199 -4.44 -9.43 15.97
N PHE A 200 -4.99 -8.53 15.15
CA PHE A 200 -4.19 -7.53 14.45
C PHE A 200 -3.60 -6.48 15.40
N ALA A 201 -4.41 -5.94 16.34
CA ALA A 201 -3.92 -5.00 17.34
C ALA A 201 -2.81 -5.57 18.22
N ASP A 202 -2.93 -6.85 18.61
CA ASP A 202 -1.99 -7.51 19.52
C ASP A 202 -0.56 -7.48 18.96
N TRP A 203 -0.36 -7.77 17.67
CA TRP A 203 0.97 -7.75 17.08
C TRP A 203 1.39 -6.37 16.57
N LEU A 204 0.46 -5.50 16.14
CA LEU A 204 0.79 -4.11 15.78
C LEU A 204 1.41 -3.33 16.93
N TYR A 205 0.97 -3.60 18.16
CA TYR A 205 1.46 -2.96 19.38
C TYR A 205 2.69 -3.63 20.00
N ASP A 206 3.18 -4.71 19.41
CA ASP A 206 4.39 -5.42 19.82
C ASP A 206 5.59 -4.91 19.00
N PRO A 207 6.61 -4.32 19.64
CA PRO A 207 7.76 -3.73 18.94
C PRO A 207 8.62 -4.78 18.23
N VAL A 208 8.57 -6.04 18.64
CA VAL A 208 9.31 -7.13 18.00
C VAL A 208 8.53 -7.63 16.79
N LYS A 209 7.23 -7.88 16.94
CA LYS A 209 6.40 -8.44 15.85
C LYS A 209 6.15 -7.45 14.72
N ASN A 210 5.92 -6.18 15.03
CA ASN A 210 5.69 -5.15 14.03
C ASN A 210 6.99 -4.45 13.58
N GLY A 211 7.99 -4.38 14.47
CA GLY A 211 9.26 -3.66 14.26
C GLY A 211 9.25 -2.19 14.72
N GLY A 212 8.07 -1.69 15.12
CA GLY A 212 7.79 -0.30 15.49
C GLY A 212 6.28 -0.04 15.39
N GLY A 213 5.83 1.19 15.61
CA GLY A 213 4.42 1.53 15.52
C GLY A 213 4.11 2.28 14.23
N ALA A 214 3.58 3.51 14.36
CA ALA A 214 3.23 4.35 13.22
C ALA A 214 4.41 4.57 12.24
N ILE A 215 5.66 4.65 12.73
CA ILE A 215 6.84 4.77 11.87
C ILE A 215 7.02 3.59 10.91
N MET A 216 6.70 2.37 11.34
CA MET A 216 6.82 1.18 10.50
C MET A 216 5.61 1.03 9.59
N ASP A 217 4.42 1.21 10.14
CA ASP A 217 3.15 1.06 9.43
C ASP A 217 3.01 2.09 8.31
N PHE A 218 3.25 3.37 8.61
CA PHE A 218 3.03 4.48 7.67
C PHE A 218 4.31 5.11 7.12
N GLY A 219 5.42 5.09 7.87
CA GLY A 219 6.68 5.67 7.39
C GLY A 219 7.25 4.93 6.16
N CYS A 220 6.92 3.65 6.00
CA CYS A 220 7.35 2.86 4.85
C CYS A 220 6.77 3.37 3.52
N TYR A 221 5.55 3.92 3.50
CA TYR A 221 4.98 4.56 2.30
C TYR A 221 5.72 5.84 1.92
N GLY A 222 6.11 6.64 2.90
CA GLY A 222 6.92 7.83 2.62
C GLY A 222 8.29 7.50 2.06
N ALA A 223 8.91 6.41 2.54
CA ALA A 223 10.15 5.88 1.97
C ALA A 223 9.95 5.38 0.53
N GLU A 224 8.84 4.68 0.26
CA GLU A 224 8.48 4.20 -1.08
C GLU A 224 8.30 5.37 -2.06
N TRP A 225 7.49 6.38 -1.72
CA TRP A 225 7.31 7.59 -2.54
C TRP A 225 8.62 8.32 -2.82
N ALA A 226 9.47 8.46 -1.81
CA ALA A 226 10.77 9.12 -1.95
C ALA A 226 11.67 8.36 -2.94
N LEU A 227 11.76 7.04 -2.80
CA LEU A 227 12.53 6.18 -3.69
C LEU A 227 11.99 6.20 -5.11
N TRP A 228 10.67 6.12 -5.28
CA TRP A 228 10.03 6.02 -6.58
C TRP A 228 10.19 7.31 -7.41
N LEU A 229 10.06 8.46 -6.77
CA LEU A 229 10.12 9.76 -7.45
C LEU A 229 11.53 10.37 -7.48
N LYS A 230 12.32 10.25 -6.40
CA LYS A 230 13.64 10.91 -6.24
C LYS A 230 14.83 9.98 -6.07
N GLY A 231 14.62 8.69 -5.85
CA GLY A 231 15.70 7.73 -5.61
C GLY A 231 16.16 7.75 -4.14
N ARG A 232 17.39 7.29 -3.88
CA ARG A 232 17.87 7.13 -2.50
C ARG A 232 18.28 8.47 -1.88
N PRO A 233 17.83 8.80 -0.65
CA PRO A 233 18.28 9.99 0.04
C PRO A 233 19.73 9.86 0.50
N THR A 234 20.38 11.01 0.71
CA THR A 234 21.75 11.08 1.24
C THR A 234 21.80 10.99 2.75
N ARG A 235 20.73 11.40 3.44
CA ARG A 235 20.66 11.41 4.90
C ARG A 235 19.21 11.33 5.37
N VAL A 236 19.02 10.77 6.55
CA VAL A 236 17.72 10.60 7.19
C VAL A 236 17.78 11.17 8.61
N TYR A 237 16.76 11.94 8.97
CA TYR A 237 16.47 12.36 10.34
C TYR A 237 15.09 11.88 10.71
N ALA A 238 14.90 11.40 11.93
CA ALA A 238 13.58 11.00 12.40
C ALA A 238 13.40 11.36 13.87
N THR A 239 12.17 11.71 14.23
CA THR A 239 11.68 11.72 15.60
C THR A 239 10.44 10.85 15.67
N THR A 240 10.39 9.97 16.66
CA THR A 240 9.17 9.25 17.03
C THR A 240 8.62 9.80 18.33
N ARG A 241 7.32 9.65 18.53
CA ARG A 241 6.60 10.07 19.71
C ARG A 241 5.57 9.01 20.09
N LYS A 242 5.18 9.08 21.35
CA LYS A 242 4.08 8.32 21.91
C LYS A 242 3.14 9.29 22.62
N LEU A 243 2.21 9.83 21.85
CA LEU A 243 1.26 10.86 22.23
C LEU A 243 0.03 10.25 22.93
N LYS A 244 -0.39 9.04 22.55
CA LYS A 244 -1.51 8.29 23.12
C LYS A 244 -1.11 7.54 24.40
N ALA A 245 -0.67 8.29 25.41
CA ALA A 245 -0.16 7.73 26.66
C ALA A 245 -1.14 6.77 27.38
N GLY A 246 -2.45 6.91 27.17
CA GLY A 246 -3.49 6.07 27.77
C GLY A 246 -3.73 4.72 27.08
N GLN A 247 -3.11 4.43 25.93
CA GLN A 247 -3.33 3.17 25.20
C GLN A 247 -2.50 1.99 25.73
N HIS A 248 -1.48 2.24 26.56
CA HIS A 248 -0.64 1.19 27.17
C HIS A 248 -0.05 0.17 26.17
N ASN A 249 0.23 0.56 24.93
CA ASN A 249 0.98 -0.25 23.96
C ASN A 249 2.51 -0.07 24.16
N ASN A 250 3.36 -0.69 23.34
CA ASN A 250 4.83 -0.63 23.49
C ASN A 250 5.57 0.05 22.32
N VAL A 251 4.83 0.74 21.45
CA VAL A 251 5.36 1.30 20.20
C VAL A 251 5.07 2.80 20.10
N ASP A 252 5.68 3.47 19.12
CA ASP A 252 5.36 4.85 18.76
C ASP A 252 3.98 4.95 18.10
N ASP A 253 3.32 6.08 18.26
CA ASP A 253 2.04 6.38 17.60
C ASP A 253 2.13 7.59 16.67
N ASP A 254 3.29 8.24 16.60
CA ASP A 254 3.53 9.38 15.73
C ASP A 254 5.02 9.47 15.35
N ALA A 255 5.30 9.79 14.10
CA ALA A 255 6.65 9.92 13.57
C ALA A 255 6.74 11.01 12.50
N THR A 256 7.79 11.84 12.60
CA THR A 256 8.22 12.73 11.53
C THR A 256 9.58 12.30 11.03
N ILE A 257 9.67 11.99 9.74
CA ILE A 257 10.90 11.56 9.05
C ILE A 257 11.26 12.60 8.00
N VAL A 258 12.51 13.06 7.99
CA VAL A 258 13.05 13.96 6.97
C VAL A 258 14.13 13.22 6.18
N LEU A 259 13.92 13.10 4.88
CA LEU A 259 14.88 12.53 3.94
C LEU A 259 15.51 13.67 3.15
N ASP A 260 16.84 13.75 3.21
CA ASP A 260 17.62 14.87 2.69
C ASP A 260 18.34 14.47 1.40
N TYR A 261 18.23 15.32 0.39
CA TYR A 261 18.87 15.20 -0.91
C TYR A 261 19.66 16.48 -1.19
N PRO A 262 20.69 16.44 -2.04
CA PRO A 262 21.45 17.65 -2.38
C PRO A 262 20.60 18.79 -2.96
N ASP A 263 19.48 18.45 -3.60
CA ASP A 263 18.60 19.38 -4.31
C ASP A 263 17.13 19.32 -3.86
N ALA A 264 16.81 18.53 -2.82
CA ALA A 264 15.43 18.32 -2.39
C ALA A 264 15.30 17.89 -0.93
N THR A 265 14.09 18.03 -0.40
CA THR A 265 13.73 17.49 0.92
C THR A 265 12.42 16.74 0.84
N VAL A 266 12.38 15.54 1.42
CA VAL A 266 11.14 14.79 1.64
C VAL A 266 10.81 14.82 3.13
N VAL A 267 9.55 15.12 3.47
CA VAL A 267 9.04 15.04 4.84
C VAL A 267 7.93 13.98 4.86
N VAL A 268 8.04 13.03 5.77
CA VAL A 268 7.04 11.98 5.99
C VAL A 268 6.46 12.19 7.39
N GLU A 269 5.15 12.31 7.45
CA GLU A 269 4.36 12.41 8.68
C GLU A 269 3.52 11.13 8.76
N ALA A 270 3.97 10.21 9.60
CA ALA A 270 3.39 8.90 9.79
C ALA A 270 2.75 8.85 11.18
N SER A 271 1.43 8.69 11.27
CA SER A 271 0.76 8.84 12.56
C SER A 271 -0.45 7.93 12.74
N TRP A 272 -0.57 7.39 13.94
CA TRP A 272 -1.78 6.81 14.50
C TRP A 272 -2.56 7.83 15.33
N ASP A 273 -2.19 9.11 15.34
CA ASP A 273 -2.89 10.16 16.10
C ASP A 273 -3.53 11.24 15.22
N TRP A 274 -3.80 10.92 13.95
CA TRP A 274 -4.59 11.82 13.10
C TRP A 274 -6.05 11.89 13.58
N PRO A 275 -6.73 13.04 13.46
CA PRO A 275 -8.16 13.14 13.82
C PRO A 275 -9.10 12.43 12.82
N TYR A 276 -8.59 12.05 11.65
CA TYR A 276 -9.29 11.32 10.58
C TYR A 276 -8.25 10.59 9.71
N ASN A 277 -8.71 9.69 8.82
CA ASN A 277 -7.82 9.02 7.86
C ASN A 277 -7.06 10.03 7.01
N MET A 278 -5.73 9.94 7.01
CA MET A 278 -4.83 10.83 6.31
C MET A 278 -4.07 10.07 5.23
N ASP A 279 -4.19 10.55 4.00
CA ASP A 279 -3.53 9.99 2.82
C ASP A 279 -3.30 11.12 1.83
N ARG A 280 -2.21 11.85 2.04
CA ARG A 280 -1.88 13.04 1.23
C ARG A 280 -0.42 13.00 0.80
N VAL A 281 -0.21 13.25 -0.48
CA VAL A 281 1.12 13.35 -1.07
C VAL A 281 1.21 14.67 -1.81
N TYR A 282 2.20 15.47 -1.45
CA TYR A 282 2.55 16.71 -2.13
C TYR A 282 3.88 16.53 -2.84
N VAL A 283 3.95 16.91 -4.10
CA VAL A 283 5.18 16.93 -4.90
C VAL A 283 5.28 18.28 -5.57
N GLY A 284 6.40 18.98 -5.43
CA GLY A 284 6.52 20.29 -6.04
C GLY A 284 7.93 20.89 -6.09
N GLN A 285 7.97 22.02 -6.78
CA GLN A 285 9.09 22.93 -6.89
C GLN A 285 8.73 24.27 -6.21
N PRO A 286 9.49 24.74 -5.20
CA PRO A 286 9.31 26.05 -4.57
C PRO A 286 9.27 27.25 -5.55
N ALA A 287 9.84 27.14 -6.75
CA ALA A 287 9.91 28.24 -7.72
C ALA A 287 8.66 28.40 -8.62
N CYS A 288 7.69 27.49 -8.54
CA CYS A 288 6.44 27.64 -9.30
C CYS A 288 5.48 28.60 -8.57
N LYS A 289 5.07 29.68 -9.25
CA LYS A 289 4.01 30.62 -8.78
C LYS A 289 2.65 29.96 -8.57
N ALA A 290 2.49 28.70 -8.96
CA ALA A 290 1.35 27.86 -8.63
C ALA A 290 1.86 26.57 -8.00
N TRP A 291 1.59 26.38 -6.71
CA TRP A 291 1.58 25.05 -6.12
C TRP A 291 0.54 24.25 -6.91
N ARG A 292 0.95 23.27 -7.72
CA ARG A 292 0.00 22.28 -8.20
C ARG A 292 -0.34 21.40 -7.01
N LEU A 293 -1.37 21.81 -6.28
CA LEU A 293 -2.10 20.93 -5.39
C LEU A 293 -2.70 19.85 -6.29
N ILE A 294 -1.99 18.74 -6.47
CA ILE A 294 -2.63 17.52 -6.96
C ILE A 294 -3.52 17.12 -5.79
N LEU A 295 -4.83 17.22 -6.02
CA LEU A 295 -5.92 17.15 -5.05
C LEU A 295 -5.71 16.06 -3.98
N PRO A 296 -6.30 16.21 -2.77
CA PRO A 296 -6.23 15.16 -1.77
C PRO A 296 -6.73 13.84 -2.37
N LEU A 297 -6.09 12.73 -2.04
CA LEU A 297 -6.75 11.44 -2.08
C LEU A 297 -7.90 11.52 -1.07
N CYS A 298 -9.05 12.00 -1.53
CA CYS A 298 -10.30 11.87 -0.81
C CYS A 298 -10.97 10.63 -1.38
N LEU A 299 -10.56 9.46 -0.89
CA LEU A 299 -11.41 8.29 -0.95
C LEU A 299 -12.57 8.55 0.01
N ARG A 300 -13.57 9.28 -0.47
CA ARG A 300 -14.88 9.31 0.18
C ARG A 300 -15.56 8.00 -0.19
N SER A 301 -15.46 6.99 0.67
CA SER A 301 -16.45 5.93 0.67
C SER A 301 -17.77 6.56 1.10
N GLU A 302 -18.66 6.84 0.15
CA GLU A 302 -20.06 7.10 0.47
C GLU A 302 -20.68 5.79 0.95
N ASP A 303 -20.52 5.50 2.24
CA ASP A 303 -21.51 4.75 3.02
C ASP A 303 -21.15 4.75 4.51
N SER A 304 -21.79 5.64 5.27
CA SER A 304 -22.43 5.31 6.54
C SER A 304 -23.11 6.54 7.12
N THR A 305 -24.25 6.29 7.73
CA THR A 305 -25.25 7.23 8.19
C THR A 305 -24.76 8.14 9.32
N TYR A 306 -24.22 9.31 8.98
CA TYR A 306 -24.01 10.40 9.96
C TYR A 306 -24.19 11.80 9.37
N THR A 307 -25.36 12.07 8.79
CA THR A 307 -25.80 13.43 8.47
C THR A 307 -27.04 13.80 9.27
N ARG A 308 -26.81 14.34 10.48
CA ARG A 308 -27.71 15.33 11.10
C ARG A 308 -27.01 16.01 12.29
N ARG A 309 -26.36 17.14 12.00
CA ARG A 309 -26.17 18.36 12.84
C ARG A 309 -24.78 18.96 12.65
N ARG A 310 -24.64 19.85 11.68
CA ARG A 310 -24.51 21.31 11.92
C ARG A 310 -24.11 22.00 10.62
N ALA A 311 -25.09 22.66 10.01
CA ALA A 311 -24.85 23.90 9.30
C ALA A 311 -24.52 24.98 10.34
N ARG A 312 -23.29 25.50 10.30
CA ARG A 312 -22.94 26.91 10.52
C ARG A 312 -21.43 27.06 10.44
N TYR A 313 -20.99 28.06 9.67
CA TYR A 313 -19.62 28.45 9.30
C TYR A 313 -19.13 27.97 7.94
N ALA A 314 -19.65 28.60 6.89
CA ALA A 314 -18.94 28.89 5.65
C ALA A 314 -19.68 30.02 4.91
N GLN A 315 -19.49 31.26 5.37
CA GLN A 315 -19.75 32.45 4.57
C GLN A 315 -18.40 33.13 4.35
N TYR A 316 -17.72 32.80 3.25
CA TYR A 316 -17.05 33.79 2.41
C TYR A 316 -16.58 33.11 1.12
N SER A 317 -17.23 33.47 0.01
CA SER A 317 -16.71 33.34 -1.34
C SER A 317 -17.30 34.51 -2.15
N PRO A 318 -16.52 35.11 -3.04
CA PRO A 318 -17.06 35.57 -4.30
C PRO A 318 -16.43 34.80 -5.47
N ALA A 319 -17.30 34.17 -6.26
CA ALA A 319 -17.46 34.30 -7.71
C ALA A 319 -16.21 34.74 -8.54
N ARG A 320 -15.92 34.21 -9.72
CA ARG A 320 -16.70 33.52 -10.76
C ARG A 320 -15.73 33.11 -11.87
N ASP A 321 -15.92 31.95 -12.47
CA ASP A 321 -16.15 31.72 -13.92
C ASP A 321 -15.71 30.31 -14.33
N GLU A 322 -16.72 29.47 -14.55
CA GLU A 322 -16.64 28.18 -15.22
C GLU A 322 -16.74 28.40 -16.74
N GLN A 323 -15.86 27.78 -17.50
CA GLN A 323 -16.16 27.36 -18.87
C GLN A 323 -15.95 25.85 -18.98
N SER A 324 -17.09 25.19 -19.21
CA SER A 324 -17.31 23.76 -19.28
C SER A 324 -16.85 23.19 -20.64
N TYR A 325 -16.27 21.99 -20.62
CA TYR A 325 -16.36 21.06 -21.74
C TYR A 325 -16.70 19.66 -21.20
N SER A 326 -17.88 19.18 -21.58
CA SER A 326 -18.43 17.86 -21.30
C SER A 326 -18.25 16.95 -22.52
N VAL A 327 -17.82 15.70 -22.31
CA VAL A 327 -17.71 14.68 -23.36
C VAL A 327 -18.16 13.31 -22.78
N PHE A 328 -19.40 12.91 -23.15
CA PHE A 328 -19.91 11.53 -23.40
C PHE A 328 -20.36 10.59 -22.24
N PRO A 329 -21.23 9.56 -22.50
CA PRO A 329 -22.65 9.63 -22.15
C PRO A 329 -23.13 8.52 -21.19
N ARG A 330 -24.39 8.70 -20.72
CA ARG A 330 -25.16 7.80 -19.86
C ARG A 330 -25.47 6.46 -20.53
N LEU A 331 -25.34 5.38 -19.76
CA LEU A 331 -26.07 4.13 -19.96
C LEU A 331 -27.15 3.99 -18.89
N HIS A 332 -28.35 3.69 -19.36
CA HIS A 332 -29.55 3.38 -18.58
C HIS A 332 -29.45 2.01 -17.90
N THR A 333 -29.96 1.90 -16.68
CA THR A 333 -30.84 0.78 -16.28
C THR A 333 -31.70 1.20 -15.09
N GLN A 334 -33.03 1.13 -15.28
CA GLN A 334 -34.05 1.08 -14.23
C GLN A 334 -34.06 -0.32 -13.61
N GLN A 335 -34.24 -0.43 -12.29
CA GLN A 335 -35.27 -1.33 -11.76
C GLN A 335 -35.63 -1.03 -10.30
N GLN A 336 -36.91 -1.21 -10.02
CA GLN A 336 -37.67 -0.87 -8.82
C GLN A 336 -37.61 -1.98 -7.75
N ALA A 337 -37.71 -1.57 -6.47
CA ALA A 337 -38.56 -2.15 -5.41
C ALA A 337 -38.28 -1.34 -4.12
N GLY A 338 -39.21 -0.86 -3.29
CA GLY A 338 -40.56 -1.34 -3.03
C GLY A 338 -40.56 -2.12 -1.70
N GLY A 339 -41.16 -1.55 -0.65
CA GLY A 339 -41.65 -2.30 0.51
C GLY A 339 -40.91 -2.06 1.83
N GLY A 340 -41.62 -1.48 2.80
CA GLY A 340 -41.20 -1.37 4.19
C GLY A 340 -41.99 -2.28 5.12
N SER A 341 -41.51 -2.39 6.36
CA SER A 341 -42.28 -2.67 7.61
C SER A 341 -41.30 -2.57 8.79
N SER A 342 -41.40 -1.56 9.64
CA SER A 342 -42.03 -1.57 10.97
C SER A 342 -41.48 -2.64 11.94
N PHE A 343 -40.87 -2.27 13.08
CA PHE A 343 -41.57 -2.02 14.36
C PHE A 343 -40.61 -1.90 15.58
N LYS A 344 -41.00 -0.96 16.47
CA LYS A 344 -40.98 -0.96 17.94
C LYS A 344 -39.68 -0.86 18.76
N HIS A 345 -39.61 0.30 19.42
CA HIS A 345 -39.05 0.57 20.75
C HIS A 345 -39.46 -0.45 21.84
N ALA A 346 -38.56 -0.64 22.80
CA ALA A 346 -38.90 -0.68 24.22
C ALA A 346 -37.74 -0.13 25.08
N GLN A 347 -38.04 0.92 25.86
CA GLN A 347 -37.25 1.43 26.98
C GLN A 347 -37.64 0.70 28.28
N ARG A 348 -36.67 0.60 29.21
CA ARG A 348 -36.73 0.86 30.69
C ARG A 348 -35.68 -0.03 31.38
N ALA A 349 -34.66 0.49 32.07
CA ALA A 349 -34.57 1.34 33.27
C ALA A 349 -34.30 0.49 34.54
N GLY A 350 -33.32 0.92 35.35
CA GLY A 350 -33.31 0.65 36.79
C GLY A 350 -31.94 0.37 37.44
N HIS A 351 -31.44 1.37 38.19
CA HIS A 351 -30.74 1.32 39.50
C HIS A 351 -29.54 0.37 39.71
N GLY A 352 -28.43 0.71 40.39
CA GLY A 352 -28.06 1.87 41.19
C GLY A 352 -26.87 1.53 42.11
N ASN A 353 -26.22 2.58 42.58
CA ASN A 353 -25.40 2.76 43.79
C ASN A 353 -23.84 2.80 43.70
N PRO A 354 -23.19 3.75 44.41
CA PRO A 354 -21.78 4.14 44.26
C PRO A 354 -20.92 3.72 45.48
N GLY A 355 -19.59 3.89 45.35
CA GLY A 355 -18.73 4.07 46.52
C GLY A 355 -17.33 3.49 46.36
N CYS A 356 -16.34 4.37 46.20
CA CYS A 356 -15.10 4.39 46.99
C CYS A 356 -14.16 5.48 46.44
N ARG A 357 -13.91 6.50 47.26
CA ARG A 357 -12.77 7.42 47.13
C ARG A 357 -11.72 7.01 48.16
N PRO A 358 -10.43 7.29 47.90
CA PRO A 358 -9.67 8.03 48.89
C PRO A 358 -9.08 9.31 48.31
N ARG A 359 -9.17 10.38 49.12
CA ARG A 359 -8.38 11.62 49.00
C ARG A 359 -7.06 11.41 49.72
N ILE A 360 -5.93 11.77 49.10
CA ILE A 360 -4.73 12.26 49.80
C ILE A 360 -4.24 13.52 49.06
N ARG A 361 -3.89 14.55 49.83
CA ARG A 361 -3.54 15.93 49.46
C ARG A 361 -2.09 16.08 48.94
N PRO A 362 -1.74 17.21 48.29
CA PRO A 362 -0.48 17.37 47.56
C PRO A 362 0.68 17.75 48.48
N HIS A 363 1.89 17.28 48.16
CA HIS A 363 3.15 17.81 48.67
C HIS A 363 3.86 18.53 47.52
N ARG A 364 4.13 19.83 47.70
CA ARG A 364 5.05 20.62 46.88
C ARG A 364 6.34 20.77 47.69
N GLU A 365 7.47 20.41 47.12
CA GLU A 365 8.76 21.00 47.45
C GLU A 365 9.64 21.01 46.20
N GLY A 366 10.26 22.15 45.96
CA GLY A 366 11.04 22.42 44.76
C GLY A 366 12.43 21.80 44.84
N GLY A 367 12.89 21.32 43.69
CA GLY A 367 14.28 20.91 43.50
C GLY A 367 14.54 20.74 42.01
N ARG A 368 15.36 21.63 41.45
CA ARG A 368 15.83 21.52 40.06
C ARG A 368 16.64 20.23 39.94
N VAL A 369 16.28 19.37 39.00
CA VAL A 369 17.14 18.27 38.55
C VAL A 369 17.33 18.43 37.05
N ALA A 370 18.56 18.75 36.67
CA ALA A 370 19.02 18.74 35.29
C ALA A 370 19.05 17.29 34.79
N LEU A 371 18.27 16.99 33.76
CA LEU A 371 18.38 15.73 33.04
C LEU A 371 19.39 15.92 31.90
N ARG A 372 20.56 15.29 32.06
CA ARG A 372 21.53 15.08 30.99
C ARG A 372 20.85 14.34 29.84
N GLY A 373 20.75 14.97 28.68
CA GLY A 373 20.38 14.31 27.44
C GLY A 373 21.51 13.36 27.02
N ILE A 374 21.21 12.07 26.97
CA ILE A 374 22.07 11.06 26.35
C ILE A 374 21.85 11.18 24.83
N SER A 375 22.82 11.75 24.12
CA SER A 375 22.83 11.76 22.66
C SER A 375 23.31 10.40 22.14
N ASN A 376 22.40 9.55 21.70
CA ASN A 376 22.78 8.38 20.90
C ASN A 376 22.90 8.80 19.44
N THR A 377 24.12 9.17 19.04
CA THR A 377 24.49 9.29 17.63
C THR A 377 24.78 7.89 17.11
N CYS A 378 23.87 7.32 16.32
CA CYS A 378 24.12 6.07 15.63
C CYS A 378 24.93 6.37 14.36
N ARG A 379 26.26 6.15 14.40
CA ARG A 379 27.09 6.07 13.19
C ARG A 379 26.89 4.67 12.60
N ILE A 380 26.16 4.58 11.50
CA ILE A 380 26.23 3.41 10.62
C ILE A 380 27.63 3.45 9.98
N SER A 381 28.42 2.41 10.21
CA SER A 381 29.71 2.23 9.55
C SER A 381 29.52 1.47 8.25
N ASP A 382 29.94 2.08 7.14
CA ASP A 382 29.91 1.54 5.77
C ASP A 382 30.91 0.39 5.56
N ALA A 383 30.71 -0.74 6.24
CA ALA A 383 31.55 -1.92 6.06
C ALA A 383 30.97 -2.94 5.06
N ALA A 384 29.72 -2.80 4.61
CA ALA A 384 29.06 -3.80 3.75
C ALA A 384 29.05 -3.47 2.24
N ASP A 385 29.41 -2.25 1.83
CA ASP A 385 29.26 -1.79 0.43
C ASP A 385 30.50 -2.00 -0.48
N ARG A 386 31.57 -2.63 0.02
CA ARG A 386 32.83 -2.81 -0.75
C ARG A 386 32.96 -4.11 -1.53
N ALA A 387 31.94 -4.97 -1.57
CA ALA A 387 32.03 -6.26 -2.24
C ALA A 387 31.31 -6.33 -3.59
N VAL A 388 31.00 -5.23 -4.27
CA VAL A 388 30.54 -5.26 -5.68
C VAL A 388 30.96 -3.98 -6.40
N ARG A 389 32.14 -3.96 -7.04
CA ARG A 389 32.48 -3.18 -8.25
C ARG A 389 33.96 -3.36 -8.61
N GLY A 390 34.20 -4.25 -9.56
CA GLY A 390 35.48 -4.34 -10.26
C GLY A 390 35.64 -3.22 -11.30
N SER A 391 36.81 -2.57 -11.24
CA SER A 391 37.54 -1.85 -12.31
C SER A 391 36.78 -0.87 -13.22
N ARG A 392 37.11 0.43 -13.10
CA ARG A 392 37.70 1.23 -14.19
C ARG A 392 38.24 2.56 -13.65
N ASN A 393 39.50 2.82 -13.97
CA ASN A 393 40.29 4.00 -13.58
C ASN A 393 39.73 5.29 -14.20
N LEU A 394 39.32 6.25 -13.37
CA LEU A 394 39.30 7.68 -13.73
C LEU A 394 39.69 8.50 -12.48
N ARG A 395 40.74 9.31 -12.62
CA ARG A 395 41.27 10.20 -11.55
C ARG A 395 40.25 11.32 -11.25
N PRO A 396 40.10 11.77 -9.99
CA PRO A 396 39.27 12.93 -9.68
C PRO A 396 40.00 14.24 -10.00
N ARG A 397 39.34 15.16 -10.72
CA ARG A 397 39.74 16.57 -10.79
C ARG A 397 39.19 17.31 -9.58
N THR A 398 40.04 18.07 -8.91
CA THR A 398 39.73 18.87 -7.72
C THR A 398 38.97 20.15 -8.07
N ALA A 399 38.18 20.61 -7.10
CA ALA A 399 37.43 21.86 -7.12
C ALA A 399 38.39 23.06 -7.12
N HIS A 400 38.58 23.66 -8.29
CA HIS A 400 38.91 25.07 -8.50
C HIS A 400 38.98 25.27 -10.02
N ASP A 401 37.87 25.72 -10.61
CA ASP A 401 37.91 26.56 -11.81
C ASP A 401 36.55 27.26 -12.03
N VAL A 402 36.55 28.56 -11.71
CA VAL A 402 35.94 29.69 -12.46
C VAL A 402 34.42 29.58 -12.79
N ARG A 403 33.51 30.18 -12.00
CA ARG A 403 33.00 31.58 -12.04
C ARG A 403 32.55 32.09 -13.43
N ASN A 404 31.37 32.72 -13.41
CA ASN A 404 30.70 33.52 -14.45
C ASN A 404 29.98 32.77 -15.58
N ASP A 405 28.66 32.61 -15.42
CA ASP A 405 27.70 33.05 -16.43
C ASP A 405 26.29 33.10 -15.82
N ALA A 406 25.94 34.26 -15.24
CA ALA A 406 24.56 34.62 -14.92
C ALA A 406 24.18 35.78 -15.84
N ARG A 407 23.31 35.53 -16.83
CA ARG A 407 22.63 36.59 -17.57
C ARG A 407 21.26 36.83 -16.96
N PRO A 408 20.84 38.09 -16.75
CA PRO A 408 19.48 38.41 -16.36
C PRO A 408 18.56 38.33 -17.58
N CYS A 409 17.40 37.67 -17.44
CA CYS A 409 16.33 37.73 -18.43
C CYS A 409 15.60 39.06 -18.27
N GLU A 410 15.69 39.90 -19.30
CA GLU A 410 14.89 41.12 -19.47
C GLU A 410 13.43 40.76 -19.77
N TYR A 411 12.53 41.58 -19.21
CA TYR A 411 11.09 41.57 -19.44
C TYR A 411 10.78 42.35 -20.73
N THR A 412 9.97 41.79 -21.61
CA THR A 412 9.27 42.56 -22.65
C THR A 412 7.84 42.04 -22.81
N GLY A 413 6.87 42.95 -22.70
CA GLY A 413 5.50 42.83 -23.23
C GLY A 413 4.48 42.22 -22.29
#